data_AF-A0A024TKB6-F1
#
_entry.id   AF-A0A024TKB6-F1
#
_cell.length_a   1.000
_cell.length_b   1.000
_cell.length_c   1.000
_cell.angle_alpha   90.00
_cell.angle_beta   90.00
_cell.angle_gamma   90.00
#
_symmetry.space_group_name_H-M   'P 1'
#
loop_
_entity.id
_entity.type
_entity.pdbx_description
1 polymer ?
#
loop_
_entity_poly.entity_id
_entity_poly.type
_entity_poly.pdbx_seq_one_letter_code
_entity_poly.pdbx_strand_id
1 'polypeptide(L)'
;MMSMTTTMDAFQDQARSCYHALQSTGDWKLQVQELSDLQEMLDDLHRSGQMNIDLIMESLLPLAPLMHALVTSVRSEVVKKACCSVARFASVCGPMFDPFANQVLPSLIQMACSKVQVVRRAVEDCFAELSSCSRYNLDAFCNHFNTARTDESRCLLVKQIPIYLKAWPRSELDPHFDQLKGLLHRALRDKNDLVRIAARGAFCVLADTWAEHVNDLVDMPSPRHRSCFAQEHPSANFTMQLVAKYASLTPPVRTPLRPTNPLAFSPSINLGHGTPSAAGKQLPRRRLNKDSICAAFDPTESVLSCSSKTSSEENTVDFPTQQMAAAETIQRATKEFDREQREVALARLDSSAKLTPHAQLDDSLQHPLRSISAKAASTRSAPNQPSIVKSVVGTLVTWLTFASVLFALYTVTGAVLSALALQQRGGLLVELEQLDMSIARTFHDLQTKEVALESAMAELTSSMAAQRHDAHEAMDALRESSAAWNKSMRDDMEAFKVEFMAMLLKPVDAA
;
A
#
# COMPACT_ATOMS: atom_id res chain seq x y z
N MET A 1 -33.93 -26.69 -10.73
CA MET A 1 -34.41 -26.32 -9.38
C MET A 1 -33.83 -27.20 -8.28
N MET A 2 -33.90 -28.54 -8.34
CA MET A 2 -33.32 -29.42 -7.29
C MET A 2 -31.79 -29.26 -7.05
N SER A 3 -31.00 -28.80 -8.03
CA SER A 3 -29.56 -28.57 -7.85
C SER A 3 -29.23 -27.28 -7.11
N MET A 4 -30.10 -26.25 -7.18
CA MET A 4 -29.90 -24.95 -6.54
C MET A 4 -30.21 -24.96 -5.05
N THR A 5 -31.18 -25.77 -4.63
CA THR A 5 -31.55 -25.89 -3.21
C THR A 5 -30.41 -26.51 -2.41
N THR A 6 -29.80 -27.57 -2.96
CA THR A 6 -28.70 -28.29 -2.29
C THR A 6 -27.45 -27.44 -2.10
N THR A 7 -27.12 -26.55 -3.05
CA THR A 7 -25.94 -25.68 -2.95
C THR A 7 -26.16 -24.54 -1.95
N MET A 8 -27.37 -23.99 -1.89
CA MET A 8 -27.72 -22.97 -0.89
C MET A 8 -27.78 -23.55 0.53
N ASP A 9 -28.33 -24.76 0.69
CA ASP A 9 -28.37 -25.46 1.99
C ASP A 9 -26.94 -25.71 2.52
N ALA A 10 -26.03 -26.13 1.64
CA ALA A 10 -24.61 -26.30 1.98
C ALA A 10 -23.94 -25.00 2.41
N PHE A 11 -24.24 -23.88 1.75
CA PHE A 11 -23.74 -22.56 2.15
C PHE A 11 -24.25 -22.15 3.54
N GLN A 12 -25.53 -22.37 3.83
CA GLN A 12 -26.11 -22.08 5.14
C GLN A 12 -25.49 -22.95 6.24
N ASP A 13 -25.26 -24.24 5.97
CA ASP A 13 -24.57 -25.14 6.89
C ASP A 13 -23.15 -24.67 7.17
N GLN A 14 -22.41 -24.20 6.15
CA GLN A 14 -21.09 -23.62 6.35
C GLN A 14 -21.14 -22.30 7.12
N ALA A 15 -22.10 -21.43 6.84
CA ALA A 15 -22.24 -20.18 7.58
C ALA A 15 -22.48 -20.46 9.07
N ARG A 16 -23.24 -21.51 9.40
CA ARG A 16 -23.42 -22.00 10.78
C ARG A 16 -22.13 -22.57 11.36
N SER A 17 -21.37 -23.37 10.61
CA SER A 17 -20.05 -23.86 11.03
C SER A 17 -19.09 -22.71 11.37
N CYS A 18 -18.99 -21.75 10.45
CA CYS A 18 -18.20 -20.54 10.61
C CYS A 18 -18.63 -19.75 11.84
N TYR A 19 -19.94 -19.54 12.04
CA TYR A 19 -20.47 -18.89 13.23
C TYR A 19 -19.98 -19.56 14.53
N HIS A 20 -20.07 -20.88 14.62
CA HIS A 20 -19.60 -21.62 15.80
C HIS A 20 -18.08 -21.51 16.00
N ALA A 21 -17.29 -21.56 14.93
CA ALA A 21 -15.84 -21.38 15.00
C ALA A 21 -15.45 -19.98 15.48
N LEU A 22 -16.14 -18.95 14.99
CA LEU A 22 -15.89 -17.56 15.38
C LEU A 22 -16.31 -17.26 16.83
N GLN A 23 -17.32 -17.95 17.35
CA GLN A 23 -17.67 -17.89 18.77
C GLN A 23 -16.62 -18.56 19.67
N SER A 24 -15.96 -19.61 19.17
CA SER A 24 -14.96 -20.35 19.93
C SER A 24 -13.73 -19.49 20.20
N THR A 25 -13.39 -19.27 21.46
CA THR A 25 -12.19 -18.54 21.85
C THR A 25 -10.96 -19.45 21.80
N GLY A 26 -10.02 -19.20 20.88
CA GLY A 26 -8.64 -19.72 21.00
C GLY A 26 -8.04 -20.31 19.73
N ASP A 27 -8.85 -20.94 18.87
CA ASP A 27 -8.36 -21.54 17.63
C ASP A 27 -8.53 -20.60 16.43
N TRP A 28 -7.66 -19.59 16.37
CA TRP A 28 -7.67 -18.63 15.26
C TRP A 28 -7.43 -19.27 13.89
N LYS A 29 -6.76 -20.44 13.83
CA LYS A 29 -6.52 -21.13 12.56
C LYS A 29 -7.81 -21.72 12.04
N LEU A 30 -8.58 -22.38 12.91
CA LEU A 30 -9.92 -22.86 12.58
C LEU A 30 -10.82 -21.70 12.14
N GLN A 31 -10.81 -20.57 12.87
CA GLN A 31 -11.59 -19.38 12.50
C GLN A 31 -11.25 -18.86 11.10
N VAL A 32 -9.97 -18.77 10.78
CA VAL A 32 -9.47 -18.33 9.46
C VAL A 32 -9.83 -19.34 8.37
N GLN A 33 -9.76 -20.63 8.67
CA GLN A 33 -10.12 -21.70 7.75
C GLN A 33 -11.62 -21.66 7.42
N GLU A 34 -12.48 -21.69 8.43
CA GLU A 34 -13.94 -21.69 8.25
C GLU A 34 -14.45 -20.43 7.53
N LEU A 35 -13.81 -19.28 7.79
CA LEU A 35 -14.10 -18.05 7.06
C LEU A 35 -13.63 -18.12 5.59
N SER A 36 -12.52 -18.82 5.33
CA SER A 36 -12.04 -19.07 3.96
C SER A 36 -12.98 -19.99 3.20
N ASP A 37 -13.41 -21.08 3.82
CA ASP A 37 -14.31 -22.06 3.21
C ASP A 37 -15.68 -21.43 2.90
N LEU A 38 -16.18 -20.58 3.81
CA LEU A 38 -17.40 -19.80 3.57
C LEU A 38 -17.25 -18.83 2.39
N GLN A 39 -16.10 -18.16 2.28
CA GLN A 39 -15.80 -17.27 1.16
C GLN A 39 -15.73 -18.04 -0.18
N GLU A 40 -15.08 -19.20 -0.21
CA GLU A 40 -14.97 -20.03 -1.40
C GLU A 40 -16.34 -20.50 -1.89
N MET A 41 -17.22 -20.95 -0.98
CA MET A 41 -18.58 -21.32 -1.37
C MET A 41 -19.42 -20.14 -1.85
N LEU A 42 -19.24 -18.95 -1.29
CA LEU A 42 -19.88 -17.74 -1.84
C LEU A 42 -19.39 -17.47 -3.27
N ASP A 43 -18.10 -17.68 -3.54
CA ASP A 43 -17.52 -17.50 -4.86
C ASP A 43 -18.02 -18.53 -5.87
N ASP A 44 -18.25 -19.76 -5.45
CA ASP A 44 -18.87 -20.80 -6.28
C ASP A 44 -20.35 -20.49 -6.59
N LEU A 45 -21.11 -20.03 -5.60
CA LEU A 45 -22.49 -19.56 -5.79
C LEU A 45 -22.55 -18.38 -6.76
N HIS A 46 -21.62 -17.43 -6.64
CA HIS A 46 -21.54 -16.28 -7.53
C HIS A 46 -21.20 -16.70 -8.97
N ARG A 47 -20.18 -17.55 -9.15
CA ARG A 47 -19.77 -18.04 -10.48
C ARG A 47 -20.83 -18.89 -11.16
N SER A 48 -21.58 -19.67 -10.40
CA SER A 48 -22.68 -20.48 -10.93
C SER A 48 -23.95 -19.68 -11.27
N GLY A 49 -24.00 -18.39 -10.90
CA GLY A 49 -25.16 -17.52 -11.09
C GLY A 49 -26.36 -17.91 -10.22
N GLN A 50 -26.16 -18.75 -9.21
CA GLN A 50 -27.22 -19.32 -8.37
C GLN A 50 -27.38 -18.56 -7.05
N MET A 51 -27.39 -17.24 -7.11
CA MET A 51 -27.40 -16.41 -5.91
C MET A 51 -28.83 -16.04 -5.48
N ASN A 52 -29.14 -16.36 -4.23
CA ASN A 52 -30.25 -15.74 -3.51
C ASN A 52 -29.65 -14.81 -2.44
N ILE A 53 -29.57 -13.52 -2.76
CA ILE A 53 -28.94 -12.50 -1.90
C ILE A 53 -29.60 -12.46 -0.52
N ASP A 54 -30.92 -12.56 -0.45
CA ASP A 54 -31.65 -12.46 0.82
C ASP A 54 -31.25 -13.60 1.77
N LEU A 55 -31.23 -14.85 1.27
CA LEU A 55 -30.79 -16.01 2.06
C LEU A 55 -29.30 -15.94 2.44
N ILE A 56 -28.46 -15.43 1.54
CA ILE A 56 -27.04 -15.21 1.82
C ILE A 56 -26.89 -14.19 2.95
N MET A 57 -27.60 -13.07 2.89
CA MET A 57 -27.54 -12.03 3.92
C MET A 57 -28.10 -12.51 5.26
N GLU A 58 -29.18 -13.30 5.27
CA GLU A 58 -29.69 -13.96 6.48
C GLU A 58 -28.64 -14.84 7.15
N SER A 59 -27.78 -15.48 6.35
CA SER A 59 -26.72 -16.37 6.83
C SER A 59 -25.46 -15.61 7.26
N LEU A 60 -25.12 -14.50 6.58
CA LEU A 60 -23.92 -13.71 6.85
C LEU A 60 -24.11 -12.73 8.02
N LEU A 61 -25.29 -12.11 8.16
CA LEU A 61 -25.54 -11.06 9.15
C LEU A 61 -25.21 -11.48 10.60
N PRO A 62 -25.50 -12.72 11.06
CA PRO A 62 -25.10 -13.19 12.39
C PRO A 62 -23.58 -13.20 12.64
N LEU A 63 -22.76 -13.23 11.59
CA LEU A 63 -21.29 -13.21 11.70
C LEU A 63 -20.76 -11.79 11.94
N ALA A 64 -21.51 -10.74 11.59
CA ALA A 64 -21.04 -9.36 11.63
C ALA A 64 -20.56 -8.89 13.02
N PRO A 65 -21.26 -9.18 14.14
CA PRO A 65 -20.77 -8.85 15.48
C PRO A 65 -19.46 -9.57 15.83
N LEU A 66 -19.27 -10.79 15.32
CA LEU A 66 -18.10 -11.62 15.60
C LEU A 66 -16.87 -11.16 14.81
N MET A 67 -17.05 -10.48 13.68
CA MET A 67 -15.96 -9.93 12.87
C MET A 67 -15.10 -8.93 13.62
N HIS A 68 -15.63 -8.25 14.64
CA HIS A 68 -14.85 -7.33 15.46
C HIS A 68 -13.57 -8.00 15.98
N ALA A 69 -13.69 -9.16 16.63
CA ALA A 69 -12.56 -9.87 17.25
C ALA A 69 -11.47 -10.27 16.23
N LEU A 70 -11.87 -10.56 14.99
CA LEU A 70 -10.95 -10.95 13.93
C LEU A 70 -10.26 -9.74 13.31
N VAL A 71 -11.03 -8.69 13.00
CA VAL A 71 -10.51 -7.44 12.41
C VAL A 71 -9.56 -6.73 13.38
N THR A 72 -9.81 -6.80 14.69
CA THR A 72 -8.94 -6.22 15.72
C THR A 72 -7.90 -7.19 16.27
N SER A 73 -7.69 -8.33 15.62
CA SER A 73 -6.72 -9.33 16.07
C SER A 73 -5.29 -8.77 16.09
N VAL A 74 -4.49 -9.21 17.06
CA VAL A 74 -3.04 -8.93 17.11
C VAL A 74 -2.27 -9.67 16.02
N ARG A 75 -2.88 -10.69 15.40
CA ARG A 75 -2.26 -11.50 14.34
C ARG A 75 -2.64 -10.90 12.99
N SER A 76 -1.64 -10.38 12.27
CA SER A 76 -1.84 -9.76 10.96
C SER A 76 -2.50 -10.68 9.92
N GLU A 77 -2.21 -11.98 9.96
CA GLU A 77 -2.83 -12.98 9.07
C GLU A 77 -4.35 -13.08 9.27
N VAL A 78 -4.80 -13.06 10.53
CA VAL A 78 -6.22 -13.10 10.88
C VAL A 78 -6.91 -11.84 10.37
N VAL A 79 -6.33 -10.66 10.62
CA VAL A 79 -6.90 -9.39 10.16
C VAL A 79 -6.97 -9.34 8.63
N LYS A 80 -5.91 -9.78 7.95
CA LYS A 80 -5.86 -9.82 6.48
C LYS A 80 -6.95 -10.73 5.91
N LYS A 81 -7.11 -11.95 6.44
CA LYS A 81 -8.16 -12.85 5.96
C LYS A 81 -9.56 -12.30 6.26
N ALA A 82 -9.78 -11.76 7.45
CA ALA A 82 -11.07 -11.17 7.82
C ALA A 82 -11.43 -10.00 6.90
N CYS A 83 -10.51 -9.06 6.69
CA CYS A 83 -10.70 -7.94 5.78
C CYS A 83 -10.96 -8.41 4.34
N CYS A 84 -10.20 -9.39 3.85
CA CYS A 84 -10.40 -9.96 2.51
C CYS A 84 -11.78 -10.61 2.36
N SER A 85 -12.23 -11.35 3.37
CA SER A 85 -13.54 -12.03 3.34
C SER A 85 -14.68 -11.02 3.38
N VAL A 86 -14.60 -10.02 4.26
CA VAL A 86 -15.59 -8.92 4.34
C VAL A 86 -15.68 -8.15 3.03
N ALA A 87 -14.54 -7.78 2.45
CA ALA A 87 -14.48 -7.11 1.15
C ALA A 87 -15.14 -7.98 0.07
N ARG A 88 -14.86 -9.29 0.09
CA ARG A 88 -15.45 -10.21 -0.88
C ARG A 88 -16.96 -10.35 -0.71
N PHE A 89 -17.44 -10.50 0.51
CA PHE A 89 -18.87 -10.55 0.82
C PHE A 89 -19.58 -9.29 0.32
N ALA A 90 -18.99 -8.11 0.54
CA ALA A 90 -19.50 -6.85 0.03
C ALA A 90 -19.53 -6.79 -1.51
N SER A 91 -18.47 -7.25 -2.19
CA SER A 91 -18.42 -7.26 -3.66
C SER A 91 -19.50 -8.16 -4.28
N VAL A 92 -19.83 -9.26 -3.61
CA VAL A 92 -20.83 -10.23 -4.09
C VAL A 92 -22.26 -9.79 -3.73
N CYS A 93 -22.46 -9.30 -2.51
CA CYS A 93 -23.80 -8.91 -2.02
C CYS A 93 -24.23 -7.51 -2.46
N GLY A 94 -23.26 -6.67 -2.84
CA GLY A 94 -23.52 -5.31 -3.33
C GLY A 94 -24.22 -4.43 -2.28
N PRO A 95 -25.17 -3.58 -2.68
CA PRO A 95 -25.85 -2.64 -1.79
C PRO A 95 -26.53 -3.27 -0.57
N MET A 96 -27.03 -4.51 -0.70
CA MET A 96 -27.74 -5.24 0.37
C MET A 96 -26.83 -5.65 1.53
N PHE A 97 -25.51 -5.47 1.40
CA PHE A 97 -24.55 -5.74 2.46
C PHE A 97 -24.55 -4.67 3.57
N ASP A 98 -25.43 -3.67 3.50
CA ASP A 98 -25.46 -2.53 4.40
C ASP A 98 -25.55 -2.85 5.90
N PRO A 99 -26.36 -3.83 6.38
CA PRO A 99 -26.50 -4.06 7.81
C PRO A 99 -25.25 -4.72 8.38
N PHE A 100 -24.53 -5.47 7.55
CA PHE A 100 -23.23 -6.05 7.88
C PHE A 100 -22.14 -4.97 7.88
N ALA A 101 -22.06 -4.18 6.81
CA ALA A 101 -21.07 -3.10 6.67
C ALA A 101 -21.12 -2.15 7.87
N ASN A 102 -22.32 -1.70 8.26
CA ASN A 102 -22.54 -0.82 9.40
C ASN A 102 -21.95 -1.35 10.73
N GLN A 103 -21.94 -2.66 10.94
CA GLN A 103 -21.39 -3.28 12.15
C GLN A 103 -19.86 -3.41 12.12
N VAL A 104 -19.29 -3.61 10.93
CA VAL A 104 -17.85 -3.83 10.77
C VAL A 104 -17.05 -2.51 10.71
N LEU A 105 -17.68 -1.43 10.22
CA LEU A 105 -17.06 -0.13 10.02
C LEU A 105 -16.30 0.41 11.25
N PRO A 106 -16.87 0.40 12.47
CA PRO A 106 -16.15 0.87 13.65
C PRO A 106 -14.81 0.14 13.88
N SER A 107 -14.77 -1.16 13.60
CA SER A 107 -13.57 -1.99 13.75
C SER A 107 -12.50 -1.63 12.71
N LEU A 108 -12.90 -1.40 11.45
CA LEU A 108 -11.98 -0.94 10.39
C LEU A 108 -11.41 0.43 10.73
N ILE A 109 -12.26 1.37 11.18
CA ILE A 109 -11.83 2.71 11.56
C ILE A 109 -10.85 2.68 12.74
N GLN A 110 -11.10 1.82 13.73
CA GLN A 110 -10.18 1.61 14.86
C GLN A 110 -8.81 1.09 14.39
N MET A 111 -8.79 0.16 13.44
CA MET A 111 -7.56 -0.47 12.98
C MET A 111 -6.73 0.39 12.00
N ALA A 112 -7.27 1.53 11.56
CA ALA A 112 -6.57 2.50 10.73
C ALA A 112 -5.24 2.99 11.34
N CYS A 113 -5.16 3.11 12.68
CA CYS A 113 -3.97 3.55 13.39
C CYS A 113 -2.98 2.43 13.75
N SER A 114 -3.18 1.22 13.21
CA SER A 114 -2.25 0.11 13.44
C SER A 114 -0.83 0.47 12.97
N LYS A 115 0.19 0.18 13.77
CA LYS A 115 1.59 0.39 13.36
C LYS A 115 2.07 -0.67 12.37
N VAL A 116 1.33 -1.75 12.21
CA VAL A 116 1.66 -2.85 11.30
C VAL A 116 1.15 -2.53 9.90
N GLN A 117 2.06 -2.23 8.98
CA GLN A 117 1.73 -1.79 7.62
C GLN A 117 0.81 -2.76 6.86
N VAL A 118 1.03 -4.07 6.99
CA VAL A 118 0.18 -5.08 6.32
C VAL A 118 -1.27 -5.05 6.84
N VAL A 119 -1.47 -4.77 8.12
CA VAL A 119 -2.81 -4.62 8.72
C VAL A 119 -3.48 -3.35 8.20
N ARG A 120 -2.75 -2.22 8.20
CA ARG A 120 -3.28 -0.96 7.68
C ARG A 120 -3.74 -1.07 6.23
N ARG A 121 -2.92 -1.67 5.36
CA ARG A 121 -3.27 -1.87 3.95
C ARG A 121 -4.51 -2.75 3.80
N ALA A 122 -4.57 -3.88 4.51
CA ALA A 122 -5.74 -4.76 4.46
C ALA A 122 -7.04 -4.05 4.88
N VAL A 123 -6.96 -3.17 5.89
CA VAL A 123 -8.10 -2.36 6.34
C VAL A 123 -8.46 -1.27 5.33
N GLU A 124 -7.47 -0.56 4.76
CA GLU A 124 -7.67 0.43 3.69
C GLU A 124 -8.35 -0.19 2.47
N ASP A 125 -7.85 -1.34 2.01
CA ASP A 125 -8.38 -2.07 0.84
C ASP A 125 -9.80 -2.58 1.10
N CYS A 126 -10.07 -3.13 2.29
CA CYS A 126 -11.41 -3.60 2.66
C CYS A 126 -12.42 -2.45 2.73
N PHE A 127 -12.05 -1.32 3.33
CA PHE A 127 -12.95 -0.16 3.41
C PHE A 127 -13.18 0.47 2.02
N ALA A 128 -12.17 0.48 1.16
CA ALA A 128 -12.33 0.91 -0.23
C ALA A 128 -13.37 0.04 -0.95
N GLU A 129 -13.27 -1.29 -0.84
CA GLU A 129 -14.23 -2.24 -1.44
C GLU A 129 -15.64 -2.07 -0.86
N LEU A 130 -15.76 -1.88 0.46
CA LEU A 130 -17.06 -1.58 1.08
C LEU A 130 -17.66 -0.29 0.53
N SER A 131 -16.85 0.74 0.33
CA SER A 131 -17.29 2.03 -0.19
C SER A 131 -17.66 1.98 -1.68
N SER A 132 -17.06 1.08 -2.47
CA SER A 132 -17.42 0.89 -3.87
C SER A 132 -18.67 0.03 -4.07
N CYS A 133 -18.85 -1.02 -3.27
CA CYS A 133 -19.84 -2.05 -3.57
C CYS A 133 -21.04 -2.07 -2.62
N SER A 134 -20.83 -1.74 -1.34
CA SER A 134 -21.88 -1.76 -0.32
C SER A 134 -22.57 -0.41 -0.15
N ARG A 135 -23.67 -0.39 0.60
CA ARG A 135 -24.15 0.81 1.29
C ARG A 135 -23.80 0.76 2.76
N TYR A 136 -23.79 1.92 3.40
CA TYR A 136 -23.68 2.07 4.84
C TYR A 136 -24.21 3.43 5.26
N ASN A 137 -24.52 3.57 6.54
CA ASN A 137 -25.14 4.77 7.09
C ASN A 137 -24.15 5.95 7.06
N LEU A 138 -24.43 6.95 6.22
CA LEU A 138 -23.58 8.13 6.06
C LEU A 138 -23.64 9.09 7.25
N ASP A 139 -24.74 9.12 8.01
CA ASP A 139 -24.82 9.90 9.24
C ASP A 139 -23.84 9.35 10.29
N ALA A 140 -23.83 8.02 10.47
CA ALA A 140 -22.92 7.32 11.36
C ALA A 140 -21.47 7.49 10.92
N PHE A 141 -21.20 7.35 9.62
CA PHE A 141 -19.89 7.62 9.03
C PHE A 141 -19.40 9.05 9.35
N CYS A 142 -20.28 10.05 9.18
CA CYS A 142 -19.95 11.43 9.50
C CYS A 142 -19.69 11.65 10.99
N ASN A 143 -20.44 10.96 11.86
CA ASN A 143 -20.22 10.98 13.30
C ASN A 143 -18.88 10.32 13.70
N HIS A 144 -18.47 9.25 13.02
CA HIS A 144 -17.16 8.64 13.23
C HIS A 144 -16.02 9.60 12.93
N PHE A 145 -16.12 10.45 11.90
CA PHE A 145 -15.12 11.48 11.65
C PHE A 145 -14.99 12.48 12.81
N ASN A 146 -16.13 12.90 13.36
CA ASN A 146 -16.15 13.87 14.46
C ASN A 146 -15.61 13.30 15.78
N THR A 147 -15.73 11.99 15.98
CA THR A 147 -15.33 11.30 17.22
C THR A 147 -13.97 10.59 17.12
N ALA A 148 -13.41 10.46 15.91
CA ALA A 148 -12.13 9.82 15.65
C ALA A 148 -10.98 10.57 16.33
N ARG A 149 -10.30 9.87 17.24
CA ARG A 149 -9.20 10.42 18.06
C ARG A 149 -7.90 10.56 17.28
N THR A 150 -7.63 9.62 16.38
CA THR A 150 -6.40 9.54 15.59
C THR A 150 -6.57 10.20 14.23
N ASP A 151 -5.50 10.81 13.76
CA ASP A 151 -5.40 11.40 12.42
C ASP A 151 -5.43 10.33 11.33
N GLU A 152 -4.92 9.12 11.56
CA GLU A 152 -5.02 8.02 10.61
C GLU A 152 -6.48 7.62 10.36
N SER A 153 -7.31 7.51 11.41
CA SER A 153 -8.74 7.19 11.26
C SER A 153 -9.49 8.30 10.53
N ARG A 154 -9.21 9.57 10.86
CA ARG A 154 -9.81 10.71 10.15
C ARG A 154 -9.39 10.75 8.68
N CYS A 155 -8.12 10.47 8.39
CA CYS A 155 -7.59 10.39 7.03
C CYS A 155 -8.25 9.25 6.25
N LEU A 156 -8.36 8.07 6.85
CA LEU A 156 -9.01 6.90 6.26
C LEU A 156 -10.46 7.21 5.84
N LEU A 157 -11.23 7.84 6.73
CA LEU A 157 -12.61 8.25 6.47
C LEU A 157 -12.68 9.21 5.28
N VAL A 158 -11.88 10.28 5.28
CA VAL A 158 -11.91 11.26 4.18
C VAL A 158 -11.53 10.63 2.84
N LYS A 159 -10.62 9.65 2.82
CA LYS A 159 -10.26 8.90 1.61
C LYS A 159 -11.40 8.05 1.04
N GLN A 160 -12.39 7.67 1.85
CA GLN A 160 -13.55 6.90 1.35
C GLN A 160 -14.53 7.77 0.56
N ILE A 161 -14.58 9.07 0.85
CA ILE A 161 -15.54 10.01 0.26
C ILE A 161 -15.50 9.99 -1.28
N PRO A 162 -14.33 10.16 -1.94
CA PRO A 162 -14.25 10.04 -3.39
C PRO A 162 -14.75 8.70 -3.95
N ILE A 163 -14.62 7.61 -3.19
CA ILE A 163 -14.93 6.26 -3.64
C ILE A 163 -16.44 6.10 -3.73
N TYR A 164 -17.16 6.35 -2.63
CA TYR A 164 -18.62 6.19 -2.64
C TYR A 164 -19.32 7.29 -3.46
N LEU A 165 -18.76 8.50 -3.56
CA LEU A 165 -19.32 9.54 -4.44
C LEU A 165 -19.31 9.13 -5.92
N LYS A 166 -18.32 8.32 -6.33
CA LYS A 166 -18.23 7.79 -7.70
C LYS A 166 -19.07 6.53 -7.90
N ALA A 167 -19.24 5.72 -6.86
CA ALA A 167 -19.86 4.41 -6.95
C ALA A 167 -21.37 4.41 -6.64
N TRP A 168 -21.85 5.32 -5.79
CA TRP A 168 -23.24 5.31 -5.33
C TRP A 168 -24.11 6.20 -6.22
N PRO A 169 -25.38 5.84 -6.45
CA PRO A 169 -26.33 6.70 -7.15
C PRO A 169 -26.47 8.04 -6.45
N ARG A 170 -26.42 9.12 -7.23
CA ARG A 170 -26.54 10.48 -6.70
C ARG A 170 -27.82 10.69 -5.88
N SER A 171 -28.93 10.08 -6.29
CA SER A 171 -30.22 10.13 -5.57
C SER A 171 -30.14 9.63 -4.11
N GLU A 172 -29.24 8.69 -3.83
CA GLU A 172 -29.01 8.18 -2.47
C GLU A 172 -28.08 9.11 -1.66
N LEU A 173 -27.26 9.91 -2.34
CA LEU A 173 -26.29 10.82 -1.73
C LEU A 173 -26.88 12.22 -1.47
N ASP A 174 -27.84 12.66 -2.29
CA ASP A 174 -28.46 13.99 -2.20
C ASP A 174 -28.94 14.34 -0.78
N PRO A 175 -29.61 13.44 -0.02
CA PRO A 175 -30.04 13.75 1.37
C PRO A 175 -28.88 14.07 2.32
N HIS A 176 -27.67 13.60 2.00
CA HIS A 176 -26.47 13.72 2.84
C HIS A 176 -25.52 14.84 2.38
N PHE A 177 -25.84 15.56 1.29
CA PHE A 177 -24.96 16.58 0.72
C PHE A 177 -24.42 17.57 1.77
N ASP A 178 -25.31 18.17 2.59
CA ASP A 178 -24.91 19.17 3.58
C ASP A 178 -24.00 18.60 4.68
N GLN A 179 -24.21 17.35 5.06
CA GLN A 179 -23.40 16.67 6.07
C GLN A 179 -22.00 16.37 5.52
N LEU A 180 -21.91 15.88 4.28
CA LEU A 180 -20.65 15.61 3.59
C LEU A 180 -19.86 16.90 3.34
N LYS A 181 -20.55 17.96 2.89
CA LYS A 181 -19.99 19.31 2.77
C LYS A 181 -19.44 19.80 4.12
N GLY A 182 -20.22 19.64 5.19
CA GLY A 182 -19.81 20.01 6.54
C GLY A 182 -18.60 19.22 7.06
N LEU A 183 -18.56 17.91 6.79
CA LEU A 183 -17.42 17.04 7.12
C LEU A 183 -16.16 17.50 6.39
N LEU A 184 -16.21 17.64 5.07
CA LEU A 184 -15.05 18.05 4.27
C LEU A 184 -14.54 19.43 4.65
N HIS A 185 -15.44 20.36 4.99
CA HIS A 185 -15.05 21.66 5.51
C HIS A 185 -14.30 21.58 6.85
N ARG A 186 -14.69 20.67 7.75
CA ARG A 186 -13.93 20.39 8.98
C ARG A 186 -12.59 19.72 8.66
N ALA A 187 -12.57 18.78 7.72
CA ALA A 187 -11.36 18.07 7.30
C ALA A 187 -10.31 18.99 6.64
N LEU A 188 -10.73 20.00 5.88
CA LEU A 188 -9.83 21.05 5.36
C LEU A 188 -9.15 21.83 6.49
N ARG A 189 -9.73 21.87 7.70
CA ARG A 189 -9.18 22.55 8.88
C ARG A 189 -8.53 21.59 9.86
N ASP A 190 -8.32 20.32 9.48
CA ASP A 190 -7.68 19.34 10.35
C ASP A 190 -6.25 19.78 10.72
N LYS A 191 -5.80 19.35 11.89
CA LYS A 191 -4.42 19.61 12.36
C LYS A 191 -3.40 18.86 11.50
N ASN A 192 -3.73 17.64 11.07
CA ASN A 192 -2.86 16.80 10.26
C ASN A 192 -2.95 17.17 8.76
N ASP A 193 -1.80 17.27 8.09
CA ASP A 193 -1.73 17.66 6.68
C ASP A 193 -2.25 16.61 5.72
N LEU A 194 -2.04 15.31 5.99
CA LEU A 194 -2.54 14.21 5.17
C LEU A 194 -4.07 14.20 5.13
N VAL A 195 -4.74 14.53 6.24
CA VAL A 195 -6.20 14.68 6.27
C VAL A 195 -6.63 15.85 5.38
N ARG A 196 -5.91 16.98 5.42
CA ARG A 196 -6.21 18.13 4.57
C ARG A 196 -5.97 17.84 3.08
N ILE A 197 -4.91 17.11 2.73
CA ILE A 197 -4.64 16.67 1.34
C ILE A 197 -5.78 15.77 0.86
N ALA A 198 -6.15 14.74 1.64
CA ALA A 198 -7.26 13.87 1.29
C ALA A 198 -8.58 14.66 1.15
N ALA A 199 -8.81 15.65 2.01
CA ALA A 199 -10.00 16.50 1.97
C ALA A 199 -10.05 17.35 0.71
N ARG A 200 -8.93 17.89 0.23
CA ARG A 200 -8.88 18.65 -1.03
C ARG A 200 -9.24 17.78 -2.23
N GLY A 201 -8.69 16.57 -2.32
CA GLY A 201 -9.08 15.63 -3.37
C GLY A 201 -10.57 15.26 -3.32
N ALA A 202 -11.10 15.00 -2.12
CA ALA A 202 -12.52 14.71 -1.93
C ALA A 202 -13.42 15.91 -2.25
N PHE A 203 -12.97 17.13 -1.99
CA PHE A 203 -13.71 18.35 -2.32
C PHE A 203 -13.87 18.52 -3.83
N CYS A 204 -12.83 18.21 -4.61
CA CYS A 204 -12.90 18.23 -6.07
C CYS A 204 -13.97 17.26 -6.59
N VAL A 205 -14.00 16.03 -6.06
CA VAL A 205 -15.01 15.02 -6.46
C VAL A 205 -16.43 15.42 -6.01
N LEU A 206 -16.57 16.01 -4.81
CA LEU A 206 -17.85 16.55 -4.33
C LEU A 206 -18.39 17.61 -5.29
N ALA A 207 -17.54 18.57 -5.68
CA ALA A 207 -17.90 19.64 -6.61
C ALA A 207 -18.26 19.12 -8.00
N ASP A 208 -17.60 18.07 -8.49
CA ASP A 208 -17.94 17.43 -9.76
C ASP A 208 -19.29 16.69 -9.69
N THR A 209 -19.62 16.10 -8.52
CA THR A 209 -20.88 15.35 -8.31
C THR A 209 -22.10 16.29 -8.23
N TRP A 210 -21.93 17.45 -7.59
CA TRP A 210 -22.96 18.49 -7.44
C TRP A 210 -22.52 19.80 -8.11
N ALA A 211 -22.42 19.76 -9.44
CA ALA A 211 -22.00 20.89 -10.26
C ALA A 211 -22.82 22.17 -10.02
N GLU A 212 -24.12 22.03 -9.68
CA GLU A 212 -24.99 23.16 -9.35
C GLU A 212 -24.57 23.92 -8.08
N HIS A 213 -23.87 23.27 -7.16
CA HIS A 213 -23.44 23.84 -5.88
C HIS A 213 -22.00 24.36 -5.91
N VAL A 214 -21.31 24.29 -7.05
CA VAL A 214 -19.90 24.64 -7.13
C VAL A 214 -19.65 26.09 -6.72
N ASN A 215 -20.54 27.02 -7.09
CA ASN A 215 -20.42 28.42 -6.70
C ASN A 215 -20.38 28.63 -5.18
N ASP A 216 -21.19 27.86 -4.43
CA ASP A 216 -21.23 27.88 -2.97
C ASP A 216 -19.98 27.18 -2.37
N LEU A 217 -19.58 26.07 -2.99
CA LEU A 217 -18.43 25.27 -2.55
C LEU A 217 -17.11 26.02 -2.73
N VAL A 218 -16.97 26.84 -3.78
CA VAL A 218 -15.76 27.63 -4.08
C VAL A 218 -15.44 28.66 -3.00
N ASP A 219 -16.43 29.10 -2.21
CA ASP A 219 -16.23 30.07 -1.13
C ASP A 219 -15.78 29.44 0.19
N MET A 220 -15.88 28.11 0.32
CA MET A 220 -15.57 27.39 1.56
C MET A 220 -14.08 27.31 1.89
N PRO A 221 -13.16 27.05 0.93
CA PRO A 221 -11.73 27.05 1.23
C PRO A 221 -11.23 28.43 1.66
N SER A 222 -10.52 28.47 2.79
CA SER A 222 -9.80 29.67 3.20
C SER A 222 -8.67 30.01 2.21
N PRO A 223 -8.20 31.27 2.13
CA PRO A 223 -7.18 31.68 1.17
C PRO A 223 -5.94 30.79 1.14
N ARG A 224 -5.50 30.32 2.32
CA ARG A 224 -4.37 29.37 2.45
C ARG A 224 -4.59 28.06 1.69
N HIS A 225 -5.81 27.51 1.74
CA HIS A 225 -6.11 26.24 1.07
C HIS A 225 -6.29 26.41 -0.44
N ARG A 226 -6.71 27.58 -0.91
CA ARG A 226 -6.96 27.82 -2.35
C ARG A 226 -5.71 27.61 -3.19
N SER A 227 -4.55 28.08 -2.73
CA SER A 227 -3.27 27.83 -3.40
C SER A 227 -2.90 26.34 -3.40
N CYS A 228 -3.22 25.59 -2.32
CA CYS A 228 -2.98 24.15 -2.26
C CYS A 228 -3.84 23.38 -3.27
N PHE A 229 -5.09 23.78 -3.50
CA PHE A 229 -5.94 23.20 -4.55
C PHE A 229 -5.32 23.37 -5.94
N ALA A 230 -4.83 24.58 -6.25
CA ALA A 230 -4.16 24.86 -7.52
C ALA A 230 -2.89 24.02 -7.72
N GLN A 231 -2.15 23.74 -6.64
CA GLN A 231 -0.94 22.92 -6.69
C GLN A 231 -1.23 21.42 -6.82
N GLU A 232 -2.19 20.90 -6.05
CA GLU A 232 -2.41 19.45 -5.91
C GLU A 232 -3.40 18.90 -6.94
N HIS A 233 -4.37 19.71 -7.36
CA HIS A 233 -5.45 19.31 -8.28
C HIS A 233 -5.68 20.36 -9.37
N PRO A 234 -4.65 20.74 -10.17
CA PRO A 234 -4.75 21.82 -11.15
C PRO A 234 -5.82 21.58 -12.23
N SER A 235 -6.05 20.33 -12.61
CA SER A 235 -6.99 19.93 -13.66
C SER A 235 -8.43 19.73 -13.18
N ALA A 236 -8.69 19.78 -11.87
CA ALA A 236 -10.05 19.60 -11.36
C ALA A 236 -10.94 20.81 -11.72
N ASN A 237 -12.19 20.56 -12.12
CA ASN A 237 -13.15 21.62 -12.47
C ASN A 237 -13.33 22.61 -11.31
N PHE A 238 -13.45 22.08 -10.10
CA PHE A 238 -13.48 22.89 -8.88
C PHE A 238 -12.30 23.86 -8.78
N THR A 239 -11.08 23.38 -9.01
CA THR A 239 -9.87 24.20 -8.95
C THR A 239 -9.87 25.28 -10.02
N MET A 240 -10.29 24.96 -11.25
CA MET A 240 -10.40 25.95 -12.32
C MET A 240 -11.39 27.07 -11.96
N GLN A 241 -12.55 26.73 -11.39
CA GLN A 241 -13.53 27.72 -10.93
C GLN A 241 -13.02 28.53 -9.73
N LEU A 242 -12.29 27.89 -8.82
CA LEU A 242 -11.63 28.55 -7.69
C LEU A 242 -10.59 29.58 -8.15
N VAL A 243 -9.75 29.22 -9.12
CA VAL A 243 -8.76 30.12 -9.74
C VAL A 243 -9.46 31.26 -10.47
N ALA A 244 -10.49 30.96 -11.27
CA ALA A 244 -11.24 31.97 -12.02
C ALA A 244 -11.89 33.01 -11.11
N LYS A 245 -12.50 32.57 -9.99
CA LYS A 245 -13.16 33.48 -9.03
C LYS A 245 -12.17 34.34 -8.25
N TYR A 246 -11.03 33.78 -7.87
CA TYR A 246 -10.10 34.44 -6.95
C TYR A 246 -8.86 35.05 -7.60
N ALA A 247 -8.64 34.85 -8.90
CA ALA A 247 -7.70 35.50 -9.85
C ALA A 247 -6.22 35.71 -9.44
N SER A 248 -5.87 35.63 -8.16
CA SER A 248 -4.56 35.89 -7.58
C SER A 248 -4.15 34.75 -6.65
N LEU A 249 -4.27 33.51 -7.13
CA LEU A 249 -3.62 32.36 -6.48
C LEU A 249 -2.15 32.30 -6.90
N THR A 250 -1.44 33.43 -6.78
CA THR A 250 0.01 33.43 -6.85
C THR A 250 0.51 32.66 -5.61
N PRO A 251 1.43 31.68 -5.77
CA PRO A 251 2.11 31.14 -4.61
C PRO A 251 2.75 32.31 -3.87
N PRO A 252 2.64 32.40 -2.52
CA PRO A 252 3.35 33.44 -1.80
C PRO A 252 4.83 33.31 -2.13
N VAL A 253 5.34 34.24 -2.93
CA VAL A 253 6.77 34.43 -3.12
C VAL A 253 7.31 34.61 -1.71
N ARG A 254 8.09 33.63 -1.24
CA ARG A 254 8.79 33.75 0.04
C ARG A 254 9.70 34.96 -0.10
N THR A 255 9.28 36.11 0.42
CA THR A 255 10.21 37.21 0.71
C THR A 255 11.30 36.63 1.59
N PRO A 256 12.57 36.59 1.17
CA PRO A 256 13.63 36.11 2.02
C PRO A 256 13.64 36.98 3.28
N LEU A 257 13.49 36.32 4.43
CA LEU A 257 13.64 36.98 5.72
C LEU A 257 15.03 37.62 5.75
N ARG A 258 15.03 38.93 5.94
CA ARG A 258 16.23 39.77 6.15
C ARG A 258 17.12 39.08 7.20
N PRO A 259 18.38 38.71 6.90
CA PRO A 259 19.26 38.14 7.90
C PRO A 259 19.50 39.20 8.99
N THR A 260 19.16 38.87 10.21
CA THR A 260 19.52 39.65 11.39
C THR A 260 21.03 39.51 11.57
N ASN A 261 21.77 40.61 11.41
CA ASN A 261 23.21 40.69 11.67
C ASN A 261 23.51 40.27 13.13
N PRO A 262 24.38 39.29 13.40
CA PRO A 262 24.75 38.92 14.76
C PRO A 262 26.06 39.59 15.17
N LEU A 263 26.08 40.92 15.35
CA LEU A 263 27.16 41.60 16.07
C LEU A 263 26.62 42.88 16.74
N ALA A 264 26.10 42.71 17.95
CA ALA A 264 25.99 43.79 18.92
C ALA A 264 26.24 43.19 20.30
N PHE A 265 27.51 43.14 20.69
CA PHE A 265 27.87 43.09 22.10
C PHE A 265 27.42 44.40 22.73
N SER A 266 26.59 44.33 23.77
CA SER A 266 26.43 45.40 24.74
C SER A 266 26.26 44.77 26.13
N PRO A 267 27.02 45.20 27.14
CA PRO A 267 26.92 44.66 28.48
C PRO A 267 25.72 45.26 29.22
N SER A 268 25.01 44.39 29.94
CA SER A 268 23.90 44.74 30.80
C SER A 268 24.38 45.50 32.04
N ILE A 269 23.79 46.67 32.31
CA ILE A 269 23.70 47.24 33.66
C ILE A 269 22.24 47.56 33.93
N ASN A 270 21.69 46.92 34.96
CA ASN A 270 20.41 47.21 35.57
C ASN A 270 20.45 48.57 36.29
N LEU A 271 19.39 49.39 36.17
CA LEU A 271 18.78 50.08 37.31
C LEU A 271 17.43 50.73 36.96
N GLY A 272 16.39 50.39 37.73
CA GLY A 272 15.52 51.38 38.35
C GLY A 272 14.28 51.93 37.61
N HIS A 273 13.11 51.46 38.05
CA HIS A 273 11.92 52.23 38.47
C HIS A 273 11.19 53.20 37.51
N GLY A 274 9.86 53.01 37.44
CA GLY A 274 8.90 54.11 37.26
C GLY A 274 7.90 53.96 36.09
N THR A 275 6.67 53.56 36.39
CA THR A 275 5.46 54.02 35.68
C THR A 275 5.12 55.47 36.13
N PRO A 276 4.20 56.26 35.51
CA PRO A 276 3.11 55.91 34.58
C PRO A 276 2.79 56.93 33.44
N SER A 277 1.80 56.55 32.60
CA SER A 277 0.71 57.40 32.04
C SER A 277 0.90 58.24 30.75
N ALA A 278 -0.17 58.12 29.93
CA ALA A 278 -0.85 59.13 29.09
C ALA A 278 -0.40 59.43 27.63
N ALA A 279 -1.32 59.08 26.73
CA ALA A 279 -1.95 59.92 25.69
C ALA A 279 -1.13 60.43 24.48
N GLY A 280 -1.64 60.11 23.28
CA GLY A 280 -1.92 61.15 22.29
C GLY A 280 -1.59 60.89 20.82
N LYS A 281 -2.65 60.93 19.99
CA LYS A 281 -2.74 61.58 18.66
C LYS A 281 -2.14 60.81 17.45
N GLN A 282 -2.97 60.26 16.57
CA GLN A 282 -3.62 60.86 15.37
C GLN A 282 -2.67 61.12 14.17
N LEU A 283 -2.84 60.29 13.11
CA LEU A 283 -3.01 60.53 11.64
C LEU A 283 -2.13 61.58 10.89
N PRO A 284 -2.06 61.64 9.52
CA PRO A 284 -2.73 60.84 8.48
C PRO A 284 -1.90 60.46 7.20
N ARG A 285 -2.53 59.60 6.37
CA ARG A 285 -2.58 59.51 4.88
C ARG A 285 -1.46 60.13 4.02
N ARG A 286 -1.03 59.34 3.01
CA ARG A 286 -1.08 59.79 1.60
C ARG A 286 -1.28 58.64 0.61
N ARG A 287 -2.33 58.77 -0.21
CA ARG A 287 -2.58 58.01 -1.43
C ARG A 287 -1.65 58.50 -2.54
N LEU A 288 -1.22 57.63 -3.44
CA LEU A 288 -1.04 58.00 -4.84
C LEU A 288 -1.57 56.90 -5.75
N ASN A 289 -2.50 57.31 -6.60
CA ASN A 289 -3.09 56.59 -7.72
C ASN A 289 -2.28 56.94 -8.97
N LYS A 290 -2.03 56.00 -9.88
CA LYS A 290 -1.95 56.32 -11.30
C LYS A 290 -2.13 55.09 -12.20
N ASP A 291 -3.19 55.17 -12.98
CA ASP A 291 -3.58 54.31 -14.10
C ASP A 291 -2.67 54.49 -15.32
N SER A 292 -2.58 53.45 -16.18
CA SER A 292 -2.54 53.46 -17.67
C SER A 292 -1.82 52.20 -18.19
N ILE A 293 -2.13 51.52 -19.30
CA ILE A 293 -3.15 51.54 -20.38
C ILE A 293 -3.04 50.15 -21.07
N CYS A 294 -4.14 49.67 -21.65
CA CYS A 294 -4.27 48.43 -22.44
C CYS A 294 -3.48 48.40 -23.76
N ALA A 295 -3.12 47.20 -24.22
CA ALA A 295 -3.15 46.83 -25.64
C ALA A 295 -3.39 45.31 -25.80
N ALA A 296 -4.28 44.97 -26.72
CA ALA A 296 -4.79 43.64 -27.03
C ALA A 296 -3.84 42.84 -27.95
N PHE A 297 -3.87 41.51 -27.86
CA PHE A 297 -3.71 40.56 -28.97
C PHE A 297 -4.21 39.17 -28.55
N ASP A 298 -4.88 38.49 -29.48
CA ASP A 298 -5.46 37.14 -29.39
C ASP A 298 -5.30 36.50 -30.79
N PRO A 299 -5.51 35.20 -31.01
CA PRO A 299 -4.93 34.01 -30.38
C PRO A 299 -4.29 33.05 -31.41
N THR A 300 -3.47 32.08 -31.00
CA THR A 300 -3.49 30.70 -31.56
C THR A 300 -2.58 29.70 -30.82
N GLU A 301 -3.15 28.50 -30.63
CA GLU A 301 -2.59 27.14 -30.50
C GLU A 301 -1.75 26.67 -29.29
N SER A 302 -2.21 25.50 -28.85
CA SER A 302 -1.83 24.60 -27.77
C SER A 302 -0.62 23.73 -28.09
N VAL A 303 0.30 23.53 -27.14
CA VAL A 303 0.96 22.22 -26.88
C VAL A 303 1.37 22.11 -25.41
N LEU A 304 1.03 20.98 -24.80
CA LEU A 304 1.40 20.52 -23.45
C LEU A 304 2.90 20.27 -23.30
N SER A 305 3.49 20.72 -22.19
CA SER A 305 4.74 20.13 -21.70
C SER A 305 4.86 20.29 -20.18
N CYS A 306 4.85 19.15 -19.47
CA CYS A 306 5.06 19.06 -18.03
C CYS A 306 6.56 19.15 -17.73
N SER A 307 6.97 20.16 -16.96
CA SER A 307 8.34 20.28 -16.46
C SER A 307 8.32 20.32 -14.93
N SER A 308 8.79 19.23 -14.32
CA SER A 308 9.05 19.11 -12.89
C SER A 308 10.47 19.63 -12.61
N LYS A 309 10.59 20.87 -12.12
CA LYS A 309 11.86 21.37 -11.55
C LYS A 309 11.80 21.38 -10.04
N THR A 310 12.57 20.49 -9.44
CA THR A 310 13.09 20.58 -8.08
C THR A 310 14.24 21.59 -8.07
N SER A 311 14.05 22.73 -7.42
CA SER A 311 15.14 23.65 -7.05
C SER A 311 15.48 23.45 -5.58
N SER A 312 16.64 22.83 -5.34
CA SER A 312 17.42 22.97 -4.12
C SER A 312 18.61 23.87 -4.48
N GLU A 313 18.69 25.06 -3.90
CA GLU A 313 19.91 25.86 -3.93
C GLU A 313 20.73 25.62 -2.66
N GLU A 314 22.02 25.36 -2.92
CA GLU A 314 23.14 25.22 -2.01
C GLU A 314 23.42 26.51 -1.21
N ASN A 315 23.83 26.33 0.04
CA ASN A 315 24.85 27.18 0.64
C ASN A 315 26.11 26.33 0.82
N THR A 316 27.17 26.74 0.14
CA THR A 316 28.49 26.11 0.13
C THR A 316 29.26 26.48 1.40
N VAL A 317 29.62 25.47 2.21
CA VAL A 317 30.79 25.53 3.11
C VAL A 317 31.47 24.16 3.08
N ASP A 318 32.78 24.18 2.85
CA ASP A 318 33.71 23.08 2.61
C ASP A 318 33.52 21.80 3.45
N PHE A 319 33.42 20.63 2.80
CA PHE A 319 33.77 19.33 3.40
C PHE A 319 33.90 18.21 2.33
N PRO A 320 35.12 17.76 1.97
CA PRO A 320 35.30 16.49 1.27
C PRO A 320 35.98 15.49 2.20
N THR A 321 35.24 14.85 3.12
CA THR A 321 35.73 13.62 3.79
C THR A 321 34.63 12.74 4.43
N GLN A 322 33.38 13.20 4.56
CA GLN A 322 32.38 12.49 5.35
C GLN A 322 31.42 11.57 4.55
N GLN A 323 31.30 11.74 3.24
CA GLN A 323 30.42 10.90 2.39
C GLN A 323 31.01 9.53 2.06
N MET A 324 32.33 9.41 1.89
CA MET A 324 32.96 8.09 1.70
C MET A 324 32.94 7.26 2.98
N ALA A 325 33.08 7.88 4.15
CA ALA A 325 32.99 7.20 5.44
C ALA A 325 31.57 6.67 5.72
N ALA A 326 30.53 7.40 5.32
CA ALA A 326 29.14 6.96 5.46
C ALA A 326 28.80 5.80 4.51
N ALA A 327 29.27 5.84 3.26
CA ALA A 327 29.09 4.76 2.31
C ALA A 327 29.86 3.48 2.73
N GLU A 328 31.07 3.62 3.26
CA GLU A 328 31.83 2.50 3.84
C GLU A 328 31.16 1.93 5.10
N THR A 329 30.55 2.76 5.93
CA THR A 329 29.86 2.30 7.16
C THR A 329 28.60 1.51 6.82
N ILE A 330 27.87 1.92 5.77
CA ILE A 330 26.69 1.19 5.28
C ILE A 330 27.11 -0.12 4.60
N GLN A 331 28.22 -0.15 3.85
CA GLN A 331 28.78 -1.38 3.28
C GLN A 331 29.36 -2.34 4.33
N ARG A 332 29.96 -1.83 5.41
CA ARG A 332 30.41 -2.66 6.54
C ARG A 332 29.23 -3.26 7.27
N ALA A 333 28.20 -2.46 7.57
CA ALA A 333 27.00 -2.93 8.27
C ALA A 333 26.23 -4.01 7.46
N THR A 334 26.16 -3.88 6.13
CA THR A 334 25.54 -4.91 5.28
C THR A 334 26.37 -6.19 5.20
N LYS A 335 27.70 -6.10 5.14
CA LYS A 335 28.59 -7.28 5.19
C LYS A 335 28.57 -7.98 6.56
N GLU A 336 28.38 -7.23 7.64
CA GLU A 336 28.34 -7.76 9.00
C GLU A 336 27.00 -8.47 9.27
N PHE A 337 25.89 -7.94 8.75
CA PHE A 337 24.58 -8.60 8.77
C PHE A 337 24.57 -9.92 7.99
N ASP A 338 25.18 -9.96 6.80
CA ASP A 338 25.31 -11.20 6.01
C ASP A 338 26.24 -12.23 6.68
N ARG A 339 27.22 -11.79 7.48
CA ARG A 339 28.10 -12.67 8.25
C ARG A 339 27.37 -13.30 9.44
N GLU A 340 26.57 -12.51 10.18
CA GLU A 340 25.74 -13.03 11.28
C GLU A 340 24.67 -14.00 10.78
N GLN A 341 24.04 -13.72 9.64
CA GLN A 341 23.08 -14.64 9.01
C GLN A 341 23.73 -15.98 8.63
N ARG A 342 24.99 -15.97 8.15
CA ARG A 342 25.74 -17.21 7.86
C ARG A 342 26.17 -17.97 9.11
N GLU A 343 26.61 -17.29 10.17
CA GLU A 343 26.96 -17.96 11.43
C GLU A 343 25.75 -18.59 12.11
N VAL A 344 24.58 -17.94 12.07
CA VAL A 344 23.32 -18.51 12.58
C VAL A 344 22.87 -19.70 11.74
N ALA A 345 23.07 -19.67 10.42
CA ALA A 345 22.78 -20.81 9.55
C ALA A 345 23.72 -22.00 9.81
N LEU A 346 25.01 -21.75 10.05
CA LEU A 346 25.99 -22.78 10.39
C LEU A 346 25.76 -23.37 11.79
N ALA A 347 25.39 -22.55 12.78
CA ALA A 347 25.05 -23.01 14.13
C ALA A 347 23.77 -23.87 14.17
N ARG A 348 22.84 -23.67 13.21
CA ARG A 348 21.65 -24.53 13.03
C ARG A 348 21.98 -25.88 12.40
N LEU A 349 23.05 -25.97 11.61
CA LEU A 349 23.50 -27.25 11.04
C LEU A 349 24.27 -28.08 12.07
N ASP A 350 25.08 -27.45 12.94
CA ASP A 350 25.81 -28.15 14.01
C ASP A 350 24.91 -28.64 15.15
N SER A 351 23.79 -27.95 15.43
CA SER A 351 22.82 -28.38 16.44
C SER A 351 21.93 -29.54 15.99
N SER A 352 21.86 -29.84 14.69
CA SER A 352 21.15 -31.01 14.16
C SER A 352 21.99 -32.29 14.13
N ALA A 353 23.30 -32.21 14.42
CA ALA A 353 24.22 -33.35 14.36
C ALA A 353 24.50 -34.03 15.72
N LYS A 354 23.89 -33.58 16.82
CA LYS A 354 24.05 -34.18 18.15
C LYS A 354 22.70 -34.59 18.74
N LEU A 355 22.22 -35.78 18.38
CA LEU A 355 21.25 -36.55 19.19
C LEU A 355 21.16 -37.99 18.69
N THR A 356 22.12 -38.82 19.10
CA THR A 356 21.95 -40.27 19.31
C THR A 356 22.95 -40.74 20.38
N PRO A 357 22.52 -41.43 21.44
CA PRO A 357 23.40 -42.31 22.20
C PRO A 357 23.15 -43.78 21.82
N HIS A 358 24.26 -44.44 21.48
CA HIS A 358 24.40 -45.88 21.34
C HIS A 358 24.17 -46.61 22.67
N ALA A 359 23.44 -47.73 22.62
CA ALA A 359 23.54 -48.81 23.59
C ALA A 359 24.52 -49.87 23.05
N GLN A 360 25.52 -50.19 23.86
CA GLN A 360 26.50 -51.26 23.66
C GLN A 360 25.88 -52.63 23.96
N LEU A 361 26.25 -53.66 23.19
CA LEU A 361 26.46 -54.99 23.73
C LEU A 361 27.62 -55.67 22.99
N ASP A 362 28.47 -56.29 23.80
CA ASP A 362 29.79 -56.84 23.50
C ASP A 362 29.81 -57.93 22.43
N ASP A 363 30.92 -57.98 21.69
CA ASP A 363 31.39 -59.17 21.01
C ASP A 363 32.91 -59.30 21.21
N SER A 364 33.38 -60.48 21.56
CA SER A 364 34.79 -60.85 21.50
C SER A 364 34.99 -62.35 21.34
N LEU A 365 35.39 -62.68 20.10
CA LEU A 365 36.54 -63.51 19.70
C LEU A 365 36.42 -65.03 19.88
N GLN A 366 36.25 -65.75 18.75
CA GLN A 366 37.27 -66.54 18.02
C GLN A 366 37.66 -67.86 18.74
N HIS A 367 37.59 -69.08 18.18
CA HIS A 367 38.25 -69.64 16.98
C HIS A 367 37.87 -71.19 16.88
N PRO A 368 38.47 -72.09 16.06
CA PRO A 368 37.97 -72.52 14.75
C PRO A 368 37.80 -74.07 14.52
N LEU A 369 37.25 -74.45 13.35
CA LEU A 369 37.51 -75.63 12.50
C LEU A 369 37.92 -77.00 13.12
N ARG A 370 37.13 -78.06 12.88
CA ARG A 370 37.44 -79.21 11.98
C ARG A 370 36.54 -80.43 12.18
N SER A 371 36.22 -81.05 11.04
CA SER A 371 35.63 -82.36 10.79
C SER A 371 36.49 -83.55 11.25
N ILE A 372 35.86 -84.69 11.59
CA ILE A 372 36.22 -86.12 11.38
C ILE A 372 35.03 -86.92 11.95
N SER A 373 34.17 -87.58 11.14
CA SER A 373 34.29 -88.93 10.52
C SER A 373 34.01 -90.12 11.46
N ALA A 374 33.20 -91.06 10.93
CA ALA A 374 32.99 -92.47 11.31
C ALA A 374 32.11 -92.79 12.55
N LYS A 375 31.27 -93.83 12.63
CA LYS A 375 30.88 -94.96 11.75
C LYS A 375 29.90 -95.88 12.53
N ALA A 376 28.88 -96.43 11.83
CA ALA A 376 28.15 -97.71 12.05
C ALA A 376 27.45 -97.98 13.42
N ALA A 377 26.38 -98.77 13.58
CA ALA A 377 25.40 -99.47 12.74
C ALA A 377 24.32 -100.09 13.67
N SER A 378 23.13 -100.43 13.11
CA SER A 378 22.15 -101.45 13.58
C SER A 378 21.38 -101.16 14.89
N THR A 379 20.07 -101.40 15.08
CA THR A 379 19.12 -102.39 14.56
C THR A 379 17.65 -102.00 14.91
N ARG A 380 16.70 -102.45 14.07
CA ARG A 380 15.31 -102.94 14.31
C ARG A 380 14.21 -102.09 15.00
N SER A 381 13.07 -102.08 14.28
CA SER A 381 11.66 -102.37 14.68
C SER A 381 10.63 -101.23 14.54
N ALA A 382 9.53 -101.56 13.85
CA ALA A 382 8.27 -100.82 13.63
C ALA A 382 7.46 -100.69 14.96
N PRO A 383 6.32 -99.94 15.10
CA PRO A 383 5.36 -99.55 14.06
C PRO A 383 4.70 -98.14 14.15
N ASN A 384 3.97 -97.83 13.08
CA ASN A 384 3.00 -96.75 12.83
C ASN A 384 2.49 -95.88 14.01
N GLN A 385 2.77 -94.58 13.93
CA GLN A 385 1.93 -93.50 14.47
C GLN A 385 1.61 -92.48 13.35
N PRO A 386 0.37 -91.97 13.24
CA PRO A 386 0.03 -90.95 12.25
C PRO A 386 0.70 -89.64 12.66
N SER A 387 1.67 -89.18 11.87
CA SER A 387 2.45 -87.98 12.20
C SER A 387 1.58 -86.73 12.09
N ILE A 388 1.35 -86.10 13.24
CA ILE A 388 0.82 -84.74 13.44
C ILE A 388 1.47 -83.74 12.46
N VAL A 389 2.71 -84.03 12.05
CA VAL A 389 3.48 -83.30 11.04
C VAL A 389 2.75 -83.17 9.70
N LYS A 390 2.00 -84.18 9.22
CA LYS A 390 1.27 -84.07 7.95
C LYS A 390 0.07 -83.12 8.02
N SER A 391 -0.57 -83.00 9.18
CA SER A 391 -1.69 -82.07 9.40
C SER A 391 -1.22 -80.61 9.47
N VAL A 392 -0.09 -80.38 10.16
CA VAL A 392 0.51 -79.05 10.26
C VAL A 392 1.02 -78.56 8.91
N VAL A 393 1.65 -79.44 8.13
CA VAL A 393 2.12 -79.10 6.77
C VAL A 393 0.96 -78.78 5.83
N GLY A 394 -0.15 -79.54 5.88
CA GLY A 394 -1.33 -79.24 5.07
C GLY A 394 -1.93 -77.87 5.38
N THR A 395 -1.96 -77.50 6.66
CA THR A 395 -2.50 -76.20 7.11
C THR A 395 -1.58 -75.04 6.72
N LEU A 396 -0.26 -75.21 6.79
CA LEU A 396 0.70 -74.20 6.32
C LEU A 396 0.58 -73.96 4.80
N VAL A 397 0.39 -75.02 4.02
CA VAL A 397 0.24 -74.91 2.56
C VAL A 397 -1.06 -74.18 2.18
N THR A 398 -2.16 -74.40 2.90
CA THR A 398 -3.41 -73.65 2.65
C THR A 398 -3.30 -72.18 3.02
N TRP A 399 -2.60 -71.84 4.12
CA TRP A 399 -2.33 -70.43 4.47
C TRP A 399 -1.41 -69.74 3.46
N LEU A 400 -0.37 -70.42 2.99
CA LEU A 400 0.55 -69.87 1.98
C LEU A 400 -0.13 -69.66 0.63
N THR A 401 -1.00 -70.58 0.20
CA THR A 401 -1.78 -70.41 -1.03
C THR A 401 -2.80 -69.28 -0.92
N PHE A 402 -3.46 -69.13 0.24
CA PHE A 402 -4.36 -68.00 0.49
C PHE A 402 -3.62 -66.65 0.49
N ALA A 403 -2.45 -66.57 1.12
CA ALA A 403 -1.62 -65.36 1.11
C ALA A 403 -1.13 -64.99 -0.30
N SER A 404 -0.79 -65.99 -1.12
CA SER A 404 -0.41 -65.79 -2.53
C SER A 404 -1.56 -65.22 -3.36
N VAL A 405 -2.79 -65.71 -3.16
CA VAL A 405 -3.98 -65.20 -3.84
C VAL A 405 -4.29 -63.76 -3.44
N LEU A 406 -4.16 -63.41 -2.15
CA LEU A 406 -4.35 -62.03 -1.69
C LEU A 406 -3.31 -61.08 -2.27
N PHE A 407 -2.05 -61.52 -2.38
CA PHE A 407 -1.00 -60.72 -3.01
C PHE A 407 -1.26 -60.51 -4.51
N ALA A 408 -1.71 -61.55 -5.22
CA ALA A 408 -2.12 -61.45 -6.61
C ALA A 408 -3.31 -60.50 -6.81
N LEU A 409 -4.32 -60.55 -5.93
CA LEU A 409 -5.45 -59.62 -5.99
C LEU A 409 -4.99 -58.18 -5.74
N TYR A 410 -4.17 -57.95 -4.71
CA TYR A 410 -3.65 -56.62 -4.38
C TYR A 410 -2.86 -56.01 -5.55
N THR A 411 -1.98 -56.79 -6.18
CA THR A 411 -1.19 -56.35 -7.34
C THR A 411 -2.05 -56.03 -8.56
N VAL A 412 -3.09 -56.82 -8.84
CA VAL A 412 -4.03 -56.53 -9.94
C VAL A 412 -4.84 -55.26 -9.66
N THR A 413 -5.38 -55.07 -8.45
CA THR A 413 -6.08 -53.82 -8.10
C THR A 413 -5.15 -52.61 -8.15
N GLY A 414 -3.89 -52.74 -7.70
CA GLY A 414 -2.89 -51.68 -7.78
C GLY A 414 -2.54 -51.31 -9.22
N ALA A 415 -2.46 -52.29 -10.12
CA ALA A 415 -2.23 -52.06 -11.55
C ALA A 415 -3.42 -51.35 -12.22
N VAL A 416 -4.65 -51.73 -11.89
CA VAL A 416 -5.87 -51.10 -12.42
C VAL A 416 -6.02 -49.66 -11.92
N LEU A 417 -5.77 -49.40 -10.63
CA LEU A 417 -5.76 -48.05 -10.06
C LEU A 417 -4.65 -47.18 -10.67
N SER A 418 -3.47 -47.74 -10.92
CA SER A 418 -2.36 -47.02 -11.58
C SER A 418 -2.68 -46.70 -13.04
N ALA A 419 -3.33 -47.61 -13.77
CA ALA A 419 -3.78 -47.37 -15.14
C ALA A 419 -4.87 -46.29 -15.21
N LEU A 420 -5.83 -46.29 -14.28
CA LEU A 420 -6.86 -45.26 -14.18
C LEU A 420 -6.27 -43.88 -13.80
N ALA A 421 -5.28 -43.85 -12.90
CA ALA A 421 -4.56 -42.62 -12.54
C ALA A 421 -3.74 -42.05 -13.71
N LEU A 422 -3.19 -42.91 -14.57
CA LEU A 422 -2.50 -42.49 -15.80
C LEU A 422 -3.48 -41.98 -16.87
N GLN A 423 -4.69 -42.53 -16.94
CA GLN A 423 -5.72 -42.10 -17.90
C GLN A 423 -6.34 -40.74 -17.54
N GLN A 424 -6.42 -40.38 -16.26
CA GLN A 424 -6.78 -39.03 -15.80
C GLN A 424 -5.70 -37.97 -16.06
N ARG A 425 -4.43 -38.37 -16.22
CA ARG A 425 -3.31 -37.43 -16.46
C ARG A 425 -3.21 -36.91 -17.90
N GLY A 426 -3.92 -37.51 -18.87
CA GLY A 426 -3.87 -37.08 -20.27
C GLY A 426 -4.44 -35.67 -20.50
N GLY A 427 -5.46 -35.27 -19.75
CA GLY A 427 -5.99 -33.89 -19.79
C GLY A 427 -5.09 -32.90 -19.07
N LEU A 428 -4.51 -33.31 -17.94
CA LEU A 428 -3.61 -32.50 -17.12
C LEU A 428 -2.29 -32.17 -17.82
N LEU A 429 -1.77 -33.08 -18.66
CA LEU A 429 -0.54 -32.84 -19.43
C LEU A 429 -0.75 -31.79 -20.54
N VAL A 430 -1.92 -31.80 -21.17
CA VAL A 430 -2.30 -30.78 -22.18
C VAL A 430 -2.53 -29.43 -21.52
N GLU A 431 -3.17 -29.39 -20.35
CA GLU A 431 -3.33 -28.16 -19.57
C GLU A 431 -1.98 -27.63 -19.07
N LEU A 432 -1.04 -28.50 -18.67
CA LEU A 432 0.29 -28.09 -18.24
C LEU A 432 1.10 -27.51 -19.40
N GLU A 433 1.02 -28.11 -20.59
CA GLU A 433 1.69 -27.61 -21.80
C GLU A 433 1.07 -26.28 -22.27
N GLN A 434 -0.26 -26.14 -22.14
CA GLN A 434 -0.96 -24.90 -22.44
C GLN A 434 -0.61 -23.79 -21.43
N LEU A 435 -0.43 -24.14 -20.15
CA LEU A 435 0.04 -23.25 -19.10
C LEU A 435 1.50 -22.82 -19.36
N ASP A 436 2.38 -23.75 -19.72
CA ASP A 436 3.79 -23.46 -19.99
C ASP A 436 3.95 -22.54 -21.22
N MET A 437 3.15 -22.76 -22.27
CA MET A 437 3.05 -21.86 -23.41
C MET A 437 2.48 -20.48 -23.04
N SER A 438 1.54 -20.42 -22.09
CA SER A 438 1.03 -19.14 -21.57
C SER A 438 2.11 -18.39 -20.78
N ILE A 439 2.84 -19.09 -19.92
CA ILE A 439 3.95 -18.54 -19.13
C ILE A 439 5.04 -18.01 -20.07
N ALA A 440 5.45 -18.79 -21.08
CA ALA A 440 6.43 -18.36 -22.06
C ALA A 440 6.01 -17.09 -22.81
N ARG A 441 4.73 -16.96 -23.19
CA ARG A 441 4.20 -15.73 -23.80
C ARG A 441 4.24 -14.54 -22.84
N THR A 442 3.84 -14.73 -21.59
CA THR A 442 3.90 -13.65 -20.59
C THR A 442 5.32 -13.21 -20.30
N PHE A 443 6.28 -14.14 -20.29
CA PHE A 443 7.69 -13.82 -20.11
C PHE A 443 8.24 -13.01 -21.28
N HIS A 444 7.87 -13.37 -22.52
CA HIS A 444 8.27 -12.61 -23.71
C HIS A 444 7.64 -11.20 -23.75
N ASP A 445 6.37 -11.06 -23.33
CA ASP A 445 5.70 -9.76 -23.19
C ASP A 445 6.36 -8.89 -22.11
N LEU A 446 6.81 -9.49 -21.01
CA LEU A 446 7.57 -8.78 -19.98
C LEU A 446 8.94 -8.32 -20.48
N GLN A 447 9.68 -9.17 -21.18
CA GLN A 447 10.99 -8.80 -21.76
C GLN A 447 10.86 -7.68 -22.81
N THR A 448 9.83 -7.73 -23.65
CA THR A 448 9.60 -6.66 -24.64
C THR A 448 9.23 -5.33 -23.96
N LYS A 449 8.45 -5.38 -22.88
CA LYS A 449 8.17 -4.20 -22.04
C LYS A 449 9.39 -3.67 -21.30
N GLU A 450 10.28 -4.55 -20.83
CA GLU A 450 11.54 -4.17 -20.20
C GLU A 450 12.43 -3.40 -21.18
N VAL A 451 12.61 -3.92 -22.40
CA VAL A 451 13.39 -3.23 -23.46
C VAL A 451 12.75 -1.90 -23.84
N ALA A 452 11.41 -1.84 -23.95
CA ALA A 452 10.72 -0.59 -24.23
C ALA A 452 10.91 0.45 -23.10
N LEU A 453 10.92 0.00 -21.85
CA LEU A 453 11.14 0.85 -20.68
C LEU A 453 12.60 1.35 -20.60
N GLU A 454 13.57 0.49 -20.91
CA GLU A 454 14.98 0.88 -21.02
C GLU A 454 15.19 1.93 -22.12
N SER A 455 14.55 1.76 -23.29
CA SER A 455 14.59 2.75 -24.37
C SER A 455 13.96 4.08 -23.94
N ALA A 456 12.81 4.05 -23.27
CA ALA A 456 12.15 5.26 -22.77
C ALA A 456 13.01 5.97 -21.70
N MET A 457 13.71 5.21 -20.85
CA MET A 457 14.61 5.77 -19.85
C MET A 457 15.87 6.39 -20.49
N ALA A 458 16.40 5.78 -21.55
CA ALA A 458 17.50 6.35 -22.34
C ALA A 458 17.08 7.67 -23.03
N GLU A 459 15.87 7.73 -23.59
CA GLU A 459 15.32 8.94 -24.19
C GLU A 459 15.11 10.05 -23.15
N LEU A 460 14.55 9.71 -21.98
CA LEU A 460 14.35 10.66 -20.89
C LEU A 460 15.68 11.21 -20.37
N THR A 461 16.69 10.36 -20.19
CA THR A 461 18.02 10.80 -19.72
C THR A 461 18.72 11.71 -20.74
N SER A 462 18.60 11.41 -22.03
CA SER A 462 19.06 12.28 -23.12
C SER A 462 18.34 13.63 -23.11
N SER A 463 17.01 13.63 -23.00
CA SER A 463 16.19 14.85 -22.91
C SER A 463 16.57 15.72 -21.70
N MET A 464 16.78 15.12 -20.53
CA MET A 464 17.24 15.84 -19.34
C MET A 464 18.65 16.41 -19.50
N ALA A 465 19.54 15.72 -20.23
CA ALA A 465 20.88 16.23 -20.51
C ALA A 465 20.83 17.45 -21.45
N ALA A 466 20.00 17.40 -22.51
CA ALA A 466 19.76 18.54 -23.39
C ALA A 466 19.18 19.73 -22.61
N GLN A 467 18.15 19.52 -21.78
CA GLN A 467 17.55 20.58 -20.98
C GLN A 467 18.54 21.21 -19.99
N ARG A 468 19.48 20.43 -19.42
CA ARG A 468 20.56 20.98 -18.59
C ARG A 468 21.52 21.83 -19.40
N HIS A 469 21.87 21.41 -20.61
CA HIS A 469 22.75 22.17 -21.50
C HIS A 469 22.12 23.52 -21.87
N ASP A 470 20.86 23.52 -22.31
CA ASP A 470 20.13 24.76 -22.65
C ASP A 470 20.01 25.69 -21.44
N ALA A 471 19.80 25.14 -20.24
CA ALA A 471 19.76 25.93 -19.02
C ALA A 471 21.12 26.57 -18.69
N HIS A 472 22.23 25.86 -18.92
CA HIS A 472 23.57 26.42 -18.75
C HIS A 472 23.85 27.54 -19.76
N GLU A 473 23.53 27.34 -21.03
CA GLU A 473 23.70 28.35 -22.07
C GLU A 473 22.89 29.62 -21.76
N ALA A 474 21.63 29.47 -21.32
CA ALA A 474 20.80 30.60 -20.91
C ALA A 474 21.38 31.35 -19.69
N MET A 475 21.95 30.63 -18.73
CA MET A 475 22.60 31.24 -17.56
C MET A 475 23.87 32.00 -17.93
N ASP A 476 24.65 31.49 -18.88
CA ASP A 476 25.86 32.18 -19.34
C ASP A 476 25.52 33.41 -20.17
N ALA A 477 24.49 33.35 -21.04
CA ALA A 477 23.97 34.52 -21.73
C ALA A 477 23.47 35.61 -20.77
N LEU A 478 22.80 35.21 -19.67
CA LEU A 478 22.39 36.15 -18.62
C LEU A 478 23.59 36.78 -17.91
N ARG A 479 24.66 36.02 -17.62
CA ARG A 479 25.88 36.55 -17.02
C ARG A 479 26.58 37.55 -17.94
N GLU A 480 26.66 37.26 -19.24
CA GLU A 480 27.23 38.17 -20.23
C GLU A 480 26.42 39.47 -20.34
N SER A 481 25.09 39.37 -20.40
CA SER A 481 24.22 40.55 -20.44
C SER A 481 24.34 41.42 -19.17
N SER A 482 24.45 40.79 -18.00
CA SER A 482 24.68 41.47 -16.72
C SER A 482 26.04 42.15 -16.68
N ALA A 483 27.09 41.49 -17.19
CA ALA A 483 28.42 42.09 -17.29
C ALA A 483 28.45 43.30 -18.23
N ALA A 484 27.76 43.21 -19.38
CA ALA A 484 27.63 44.30 -20.33
C ALA A 484 26.86 45.49 -19.73
N TRP A 485 25.76 45.24 -19.03
CA TRP A 485 24.99 46.29 -18.34
C TRP A 485 25.81 46.98 -17.25
N ASN A 486 26.51 46.22 -16.41
CA ASN A 486 27.39 46.77 -15.38
C ASN A 486 28.55 47.59 -15.96
N LYS A 487 29.06 47.22 -17.14
CA LYS A 487 30.06 48.01 -17.86
C LYS A 487 29.44 49.32 -18.36
N SER A 488 28.32 49.26 -19.06
CA SER A 488 27.59 50.46 -19.55
C SER A 488 27.31 51.44 -18.43
N MET A 489 26.83 50.95 -17.27
CA MET A 489 26.52 51.81 -16.13
C MET A 489 27.76 52.51 -15.54
N ARG A 490 28.92 51.86 -15.57
CA ARG A 490 30.19 52.49 -15.16
C ARG A 490 30.62 53.56 -16.16
N ASP A 491 30.50 53.28 -17.45
CA ASP A 491 30.86 54.23 -18.51
C ASP A 491 29.95 55.48 -18.45
N ASP A 492 28.64 55.30 -18.24
CA ASP A 492 27.66 56.39 -18.05
C ASP A 492 27.98 57.22 -16.79
N MET A 493 28.37 56.56 -15.70
CA MET A 493 28.76 57.23 -14.45
C MET A 493 30.02 58.08 -14.63
N GLU A 494 31.01 57.58 -15.37
CA GLU A 494 32.23 58.35 -15.68
C GLU A 494 31.95 59.53 -16.62
N ALA A 495 31.11 59.33 -17.64
CA ALA A 495 30.67 60.42 -18.52
C ALA A 495 29.95 61.53 -17.72
N PHE A 496 29.03 61.14 -16.83
CA PHE A 496 28.34 62.07 -15.94
C PHE A 496 29.31 62.83 -15.04
N LYS A 497 30.31 62.16 -14.44
CA LYS A 497 31.33 62.83 -13.62
C LYS A 497 32.10 63.88 -14.40
N VAL A 498 32.50 63.57 -15.64
CA VAL A 498 33.22 64.52 -16.50
C VAL A 498 32.37 65.74 -16.81
N GLU A 499 31.10 65.54 -17.18
CA GLU A 499 30.16 66.64 -17.44
C GLU A 499 29.91 67.49 -16.19
N PHE A 500 29.73 66.84 -15.04
CA PHE A 500 29.54 67.50 -13.75
C PHE A 500 30.75 68.35 -13.34
N MET A 501 31.97 67.81 -13.49
CA MET A 501 33.20 68.56 -13.20
C MET A 501 33.40 69.73 -14.18
N ALA A 502 33.06 69.56 -15.46
CA ALA A 502 33.09 70.64 -16.44
C ALA A 502 32.09 71.76 -16.07
N MET A 503 30.93 71.41 -15.50
CA MET A 503 29.94 72.38 -15.03
C MET A 503 30.44 73.16 -13.80
N LEU A 504 31.14 72.49 -12.87
CA LEU A 504 31.73 73.14 -11.69
C LEU A 504 32.92 74.05 -12.02
N LEU A 505 33.70 73.73 -13.05
CA LEU A 505 34.89 74.48 -13.47
C LEU A 505 34.58 75.61 -14.46
N LYS A 506 33.32 75.81 -14.88
CA LYS A 506 32.96 77.00 -15.65
C LYS A 506 33.26 78.24 -14.83
N PRO A 507 34.19 79.12 -15.27
CA PRO A 507 34.53 80.31 -14.52
C PRO A 507 33.28 81.17 -14.35
N VAL A 508 33.05 81.63 -13.13
CA VAL A 508 32.02 82.62 -12.78
C VAL A 508 32.50 83.99 -13.29
N ASP A 509 32.68 84.10 -14.59
CA ASP A 509 33.02 85.36 -15.26
C ASP A 509 31.77 85.92 -15.92
N ALA A 510 30.88 86.48 -15.09
CA ALA A 510 29.93 87.53 -15.43
C ALA A 510 29.09 87.88 -14.19
N ALA A 511 29.69 88.66 -13.28
CA ALA A 511 28.96 89.60 -12.44
C ALA A 511 29.72 90.93 -12.45
#